data_AF-A0A6F9A9R1-F1
#
_entry.id   AF-A0A6F9A9R1-F1
#
_cell.length_a   1.000
_cell.length_b   1.000
_cell.length_c   1.000
_cell.angle_alpha   90.00
_cell.angle_beta   90.00
_cell.angle_gamma   90.00
#
_symmetry.space_group_name_H-M   'P 1'
#
loop_
_entity.id
_entity.type
_entity.pdbx_description
1 polymer ?
#
loop_
_entity_poly.entity_id
_entity_poly.type
_entity_poly.pdbx_seq_one_letter_code
_entity_poly.pdbx_strand_id
1 'polypeptide(L)'
;MVNFLQNHTRQDWPVSCPPLEPSSSADILPLMGQKSNQYTAVIVENEDSYVGREVILDLMMYQGLTVKRVLSSDKSLTEKLGINSFPSAYLLHPNGTHAILDVRKRLRFFFSSFLKLLLGVHRKLSTTGAPQEPLLDGPRGPGTAEAWKDFEK
;
A
#
# COMPACT_ATOMS: atom_id res chain seq x y z
N MET A 1 -10.56 8.50 -9.87
CA MET A 1 -9.10 8.73 -9.83
C MET A 1 -8.30 7.42 -9.81
N VAL A 2 -8.63 6.45 -8.95
CA VAL A 2 -7.95 5.13 -8.90
C VAL A 2 -7.92 4.40 -10.26
N ASN A 3 -9.00 4.46 -11.03
CA ASN A 3 -9.08 3.85 -12.36
C ASN A 3 -7.96 4.31 -13.32
N PHE A 4 -7.48 5.56 -13.17
CA PHE A 4 -6.40 6.06 -14.02
C PHE A 4 -5.10 5.29 -13.78
N LEU A 5 -4.78 4.96 -12.52
CA LEU A 5 -3.61 4.15 -12.19
C LEU A 5 -3.75 2.73 -12.72
N GLN A 6 -4.92 2.10 -12.59
CA GLN A 6 -5.15 0.72 -13.04
C GLN A 6 -5.11 0.55 -14.56
N ASN A 7 -5.43 1.60 -15.32
CA ASN A 7 -5.43 1.53 -16.78
C ASN A 7 -4.03 1.63 -17.41
N HIS A 8 -2.95 1.79 -16.61
CA HIS A 8 -1.60 1.73 -17.14
C HIS A 8 -1.28 0.29 -17.55
N THR A 9 -0.69 0.12 -18.74
CA THR A 9 -0.07 -1.15 -19.13
C THR A 9 1.02 -1.50 -18.11
N ARG A 10 1.30 -2.79 -17.95
CA ARG A 10 2.30 -3.26 -16.99
C ARG A 10 3.70 -2.67 -17.25
N GLN A 11 3.95 -2.17 -18.47
CA GLN A 11 5.18 -1.47 -18.84
C GLN A 11 5.28 -0.03 -18.28
N ASP A 12 4.15 0.65 -18.08
CA ASP A 12 4.10 2.06 -17.64
C ASP A 12 3.70 2.20 -16.15
N TRP A 13 3.77 1.11 -15.38
CA TRP A 13 3.38 1.11 -13.98
C TRP A 13 4.38 1.92 -13.12
N PRO A 14 3.92 2.86 -12.27
CA PRO A 14 4.84 3.65 -11.46
C PRO A 14 5.65 2.76 -10.50
N VAL A 15 6.96 2.94 -10.47
CA VAL A 15 7.91 2.10 -9.70
C VAL A 15 7.55 1.97 -8.22
N SER A 16 6.99 3.02 -7.61
CA SER A 16 6.61 3.04 -6.20
C SER A 16 5.16 2.64 -5.93
N CYS A 17 4.38 2.33 -6.97
CA CYS A 17 2.96 2.00 -6.81
C CYS A 17 2.80 0.50 -6.50
N PRO A 18 2.19 0.11 -5.37
CA PRO A 18 1.91 -1.29 -5.06
C PRO A 18 0.84 -1.88 -6.00
N PRO A 19 0.78 -3.21 -6.17
CA PRO A 19 -0.24 -3.85 -6.99
C PRO A 19 -1.65 -3.56 -6.46
N LEU A 20 -2.56 -3.16 -7.37
CA LEU A 20 -3.95 -2.83 -7.04
C LEU A 20 -4.94 -3.93 -7.45
N GLU A 21 -4.47 -4.98 -8.12
CA GLU A 21 -5.28 -6.10 -8.57
C GLU A 21 -5.75 -6.98 -7.40
N PRO A 22 -6.93 -7.61 -7.51
CA PRO A 22 -7.40 -8.55 -6.50
C PRO A 22 -6.49 -9.78 -6.42
N SER A 23 -6.14 -10.15 -5.19
CA SER A 23 -5.50 -11.43 -4.87
C SER A 23 -6.56 -12.54 -4.80
N SER A 24 -6.15 -13.76 -5.10
CA SER A 24 -7.01 -14.95 -4.98
C SER A 24 -6.87 -15.61 -3.60
N SER A 25 -7.82 -16.46 -3.23
CA SER A 25 -7.74 -17.34 -2.07
C SER A 25 -6.46 -18.18 -2.07
N ALA A 26 -5.98 -18.63 -3.24
CA ALA A 26 -4.72 -19.36 -3.37
C ALA A 26 -3.49 -18.53 -2.94
N ASP A 27 -3.56 -17.20 -3.04
CA ASP A 27 -2.47 -16.29 -2.62
C ASP A 27 -2.53 -15.91 -1.14
N ILE A 28 -3.71 -16.05 -0.50
CA ILE A 28 -3.98 -15.57 0.87
C ILE A 28 -4.00 -16.71 1.87
N LEU A 29 -4.72 -17.80 1.58
CA LEU A 29 -4.88 -18.91 2.51
C LEU A 29 -3.54 -19.53 2.96
N PRO A 30 -2.53 -19.70 2.10
CA PRO A 30 -1.23 -20.21 2.53
C PRO A 30 -0.48 -19.28 3.50
N LEU A 31 -0.81 -17.99 3.52
CA LEU A 31 -0.18 -17.03 4.44
C LEU A 31 -0.75 -17.14 5.86
N MET A 32 -1.92 -17.75 6.03
CA MET A 32 -2.52 -17.95 7.34
C MET A 32 -1.71 -18.96 8.15
N GLY A 33 -1.31 -18.59 9.37
CA GLY A 33 -0.48 -19.43 10.23
C GLY A 33 1.03 -19.35 9.92
N GLN A 34 1.44 -18.69 8.83
CA GLN A 34 2.85 -18.49 8.52
C GLN A 34 3.40 -17.28 9.27
N LYS A 35 4.64 -17.41 9.78
CA LYS A 35 5.35 -16.27 10.35
C LYS A 35 5.85 -15.36 9.22
N SER A 36 5.80 -14.07 9.45
CA SER A 36 6.28 -13.05 8.51
C SER A 36 7.00 -11.94 9.27
N ASN A 37 7.73 -11.09 8.54
CA ASN A 37 8.43 -9.95 9.14
C ASN A 37 7.52 -8.71 9.30
N GLN A 38 6.30 -8.76 8.77
CA GLN A 38 5.39 -7.62 8.69
C GLN A 38 3.93 -8.06 8.67
N TYR A 39 3.02 -7.15 9.04
CA TYR A 39 1.58 -7.42 8.98
C TYR A 39 1.11 -7.61 7.53
N THR A 40 0.09 -8.44 7.33
CA THR A 40 -0.65 -8.47 6.07
C THR A 40 -2.12 -8.18 6.34
N ALA A 41 -2.62 -7.05 5.84
CA ALA A 41 -4.03 -6.70 5.88
C ALA A 41 -4.71 -7.18 4.59
N VAL A 42 -5.76 -7.99 4.72
CA VAL A 42 -6.56 -8.50 3.61
C VAL A 42 -7.91 -7.81 3.64
N ILE A 43 -8.18 -6.94 2.67
CA ILE A 43 -9.45 -6.23 2.55
C ILE A 43 -10.33 -6.99 1.56
N VAL A 44 -11.46 -7.50 2.05
CA VAL A 44 -12.46 -8.18 1.23
C VAL A 44 -13.58 -7.21 0.91
N GLU A 45 -13.83 -7.00 -0.38
CA GLU A 45 -14.78 -5.99 -0.85
C GLU A 45 -15.48 -6.41 -2.15
N ASN A 46 -16.56 -5.70 -2.50
CA ASN A 46 -17.25 -5.92 -3.77
C ASN A 46 -16.42 -5.37 -4.95
N GLU A 47 -16.75 -5.81 -6.16
CA GLU A 47 -16.03 -5.43 -7.39
C GLU A 47 -16.07 -3.92 -7.67
N ASP A 48 -17.22 -3.30 -7.42
CA ASP A 48 -17.48 -1.87 -7.52
C ASP A 48 -16.84 -1.03 -6.39
N SER A 49 -16.38 -1.68 -5.32
CA SER A 49 -15.74 -1.00 -4.18
C SER A 49 -14.28 -0.65 -4.45
N TYR A 50 -13.93 0.58 -4.12
CA TYR A 50 -12.58 1.13 -4.20
C TYR A 50 -11.82 1.10 -2.87
N VAL A 51 -12.46 0.74 -1.76
CA VAL A 51 -11.91 0.86 -0.41
C VAL A 51 -10.55 0.19 -0.28
N GLY A 52 -10.38 -1.04 -0.76
CA GLY A 52 -9.10 -1.74 -0.65
C GLY A 52 -7.99 -1.08 -1.47
N ARG A 53 -8.30 -0.61 -2.69
CA ARG A 53 -7.33 0.13 -3.53
C ARG A 53 -6.92 1.45 -2.86
N GLU A 54 -7.88 2.17 -2.31
CA GLU A 54 -7.61 3.41 -1.59
C GLU A 54 -6.76 3.19 -0.34
N VAL A 55 -7.03 2.13 0.43
CA VAL A 55 -6.23 1.79 1.62
C VAL A 55 -4.82 1.34 1.24
N ILE A 56 -4.67 0.56 0.14
CA ILE A 56 -3.36 0.19 -0.42
C ILE A 56 -2.56 1.46 -0.72
N LEU A 57 -3.17 2.45 -1.40
CA LEU A 57 -2.51 3.71 -1.74
C LEU A 57 -2.24 4.60 -0.51
N ASP A 58 -3.15 4.65 0.46
CA ASP A 58 -2.94 5.38 1.73
C ASP A 58 -1.71 4.88 2.51
N LEU A 59 -1.39 3.59 2.36
CA LEU A 59 -0.33 2.91 3.09
C LEU A 59 0.92 2.65 2.24
N MET A 60 0.97 3.10 0.98
CA MET A 60 2.13 2.91 0.10
C MET A 60 3.43 3.51 0.68
N MET A 61 3.30 4.59 1.46
CA MET A 61 4.41 5.29 2.12
C MET A 61 4.74 4.74 3.51
N TYR A 62 4.05 3.69 3.95
CA TYR A 62 4.29 3.03 5.23
C TYR A 62 5.05 1.71 5.00
N GLN A 63 5.80 1.31 6.02
CA GLN A 63 6.44 0.01 6.11
C GLN A 63 6.01 -0.70 7.38
N GLY A 64 6.34 -1.99 7.48
CA GLY A 64 5.86 -2.85 8.55
C GLY A 64 4.51 -3.49 8.27
N LEU A 65 3.89 -3.22 7.11
CA LEU A 65 2.69 -3.92 6.65
C LEU A 65 2.61 -4.02 5.13
N THR A 66 1.80 -4.96 4.66
CA THR A 66 1.33 -5.05 3.28
C THR A 66 -0.19 -5.10 3.27
N VAL A 67 -0.82 -4.44 2.30
CA VAL A 67 -2.28 -4.52 2.09
C VAL A 67 -2.54 -5.29 0.80
N LYS A 68 -3.47 -6.25 0.86
CA LYS A 68 -3.99 -6.97 -0.30
C LYS A 68 -5.51 -6.78 -0.35
N ARG A 69 -6.08 -6.68 -1.55
CA ARG A 69 -7.53 -6.71 -1.73
C ARG A 69 -7.97 -8.06 -2.29
N VAL A 70 -9.15 -8.51 -1.90
CA VAL A 70 -9.81 -9.72 -2.42
C VAL A 70 -11.26 -9.40 -2.72
N LEU A 71 -11.82 -10.01 -3.77
CA LEU A 71 -13.21 -9.80 -4.13
C LEU A 71 -14.14 -10.68 -3.29
N SER A 72 -15.33 -10.17 -2.99
CA SER A 72 -16.41 -10.91 -2.31
C SER A 72 -16.96 -12.10 -3.12
N SER A 73 -16.59 -12.19 -4.41
CA SER A 73 -16.86 -13.35 -5.27
C SER A 73 -15.99 -14.56 -4.93
N ASP A 74 -14.86 -14.39 -4.25
CA ASP A 74 -14.02 -15.50 -3.80
C ASP A 74 -14.62 -16.20 -2.57
N LYS A 75 -15.52 -17.16 -2.84
CA LYS A 75 -16.22 -17.92 -1.82
C LYS A 75 -15.31 -18.73 -0.93
N SER A 76 -14.22 -19.29 -1.50
CA SER A 76 -13.26 -20.10 -0.75
C SER A 76 -12.65 -19.29 0.39
N LEU A 77 -12.28 -18.03 0.13
CA LEU A 77 -11.77 -17.15 1.18
C LEU A 77 -12.87 -16.71 2.14
N THR A 78 -14.01 -16.23 1.64
CA THR A 78 -15.06 -15.66 2.52
C THR A 78 -15.64 -16.67 3.48
N GLU A 79 -15.84 -17.92 3.04
CA GLU A 79 -16.36 -19.00 3.88
C GLU A 79 -15.33 -19.41 4.93
N LYS A 80 -14.06 -19.56 4.53
CA LYS A 80 -12.97 -19.91 5.45
C LYS A 80 -12.76 -18.87 6.53
N LEU A 81 -12.92 -17.59 6.19
CA LEU A 81 -12.77 -16.46 7.12
C LEU A 81 -14.08 -16.11 7.85
N GLY A 82 -15.20 -16.73 7.51
CA GLY A 82 -16.52 -16.43 8.09
C GLY A 82 -17.03 -15.02 7.78
N ILE A 83 -16.64 -14.44 6.64
CA ILE A 83 -17.01 -13.07 6.25
C ILE A 83 -18.33 -13.09 5.48
N ASN A 84 -19.33 -12.40 6.03
CA ASN A 84 -20.66 -12.28 5.42
C ASN A 84 -21.03 -10.84 5.04
N SER A 85 -20.12 -9.89 5.23
CA SER A 85 -20.40 -8.47 5.03
C SER A 85 -19.20 -7.73 4.47
N PHE A 86 -19.46 -6.73 3.64
CA PHE A 86 -18.44 -6.06 2.85
C PHE A 86 -18.60 -4.53 2.93
N PRO A 87 -17.50 -3.77 2.94
CA PRO A 87 -16.11 -4.24 2.99
C PRO A 87 -15.71 -4.70 4.40
N SER A 88 -14.91 -5.76 4.49
CA SER A 88 -14.34 -6.27 5.75
C SER A 88 -12.83 -6.40 5.62
N ALA A 89 -12.11 -6.38 6.74
CA ALA A 89 -10.66 -6.59 6.73
C ALA A 89 -10.26 -7.69 7.69
N TYR A 90 -9.22 -8.42 7.30
CA TYR A 90 -8.58 -9.47 8.09
C TYR A 90 -7.12 -9.11 8.28
N LEU A 91 -6.58 -9.29 9.48
CA LEU A 91 -5.19 -8.97 9.80
C LEU A 91 -4.43 -10.25 10.08
N LEU A 92 -3.39 -10.51 9.28
CA LEU A 92 -2.40 -11.54 9.54
C LEU A 92 -1.23 -10.91 10.28
N HIS A 93 -0.95 -11.40 11.48
CA HIS A 93 0.11 -10.90 12.35
C HIS A 93 1.46 -11.57 12.00
N PRO A 94 2.59 -10.86 12.21
CA PRO A 94 3.94 -11.41 12.05
C PRO A 94 4.20 -12.73 12.78
N ASN A 95 3.52 -12.94 13.92
CA ASN A 95 3.66 -14.14 14.74
C ASN A 95 2.90 -15.37 14.20
N GLY A 96 2.20 -15.24 13.06
CA GLY A 96 1.38 -16.29 12.44
C GLY A 96 -0.07 -16.32 12.93
N THR A 97 -0.44 -15.53 13.94
CA THR A 97 -1.84 -15.39 14.35
C THR A 97 -2.61 -14.52 13.37
N HIS A 98 -3.93 -14.63 13.37
CA HIS A 98 -4.77 -13.86 12.47
C HIS A 98 -6.12 -13.52 13.12
N ALA A 99 -6.67 -12.36 12.78
CA ALA A 99 -7.91 -11.86 13.36
C ALA A 99 -8.75 -11.05 12.37
N ILE A 100 -10.06 -11.03 12.57
CA ILE A 100 -10.93 -10.05 11.89
C ILE A 100 -10.61 -8.66 12.44
N LEU A 101 -10.47 -7.69 11.55
CA LEU A 101 -10.28 -6.31 11.93
C LEU A 101 -11.61 -5.66 12.28
N ASP A 102 -11.87 -5.53 13.58
CA ASP A 102 -13.07 -4.84 14.07
C ASP A 102 -12.89 -3.32 13.99
N VAL A 103 -13.50 -2.72 12.96
CA VAL A 103 -13.50 -1.27 12.75
C VAL A 103 -14.88 -0.69 13.05
N ARG A 104 -14.93 0.44 13.76
CA ARG A 104 -16.19 1.12 14.13
C ARG A 104 -17.10 1.41 12.93
N LYS A 105 -16.52 1.70 11.77
CA LYS A 105 -17.23 1.86 10.50
C LYS A 105 -16.41 1.22 9.38
N ARG A 106 -17.10 0.59 8.43
CA ARG A 106 -16.51 -0.05 7.24
C ARG A 106 -16.20 0.98 6.15
N LEU A 107 -15.36 1.96 6.47
CA LEU A 107 -14.96 3.06 5.58
C LEU A 107 -13.43 3.13 5.48
N ARG A 108 -12.91 3.57 4.33
CA ARG A 108 -11.48 3.79 4.05
C ARG A 108 -10.72 4.38 5.25
N PHE A 109 -11.21 5.49 5.81
CA PHE A 109 -10.55 6.18 6.91
C PHE A 109 -10.29 5.28 8.12
N PHE A 110 -11.25 4.43 8.50
CA PHE A 110 -11.13 3.58 9.67
C PHE A 110 -10.12 2.46 9.44
N PHE A 111 -10.12 1.84 8.25
CA PHE A 111 -9.12 0.84 7.87
C PHE A 111 -7.72 1.46 7.86
N SER A 112 -7.53 2.54 7.10
CA SER A 112 -6.21 3.20 6.97
C SER A 112 -5.69 3.71 8.32
N SER A 113 -6.54 4.30 9.16
CA SER A 113 -6.11 4.84 10.45
C SER A 113 -5.74 3.73 11.43
N PHE A 114 -6.53 2.65 11.49
CA PHE A 114 -6.20 1.51 12.35
C PHE A 114 -4.86 0.90 11.96
N LEU A 115 -4.66 0.63 10.66
CA LEU A 115 -3.44 -0.02 10.17
C LEU A 115 -2.18 0.84 10.42
N LYS A 116 -2.29 2.17 10.39
CA LYS A 116 -1.19 3.10 10.73
C LYS A 116 -0.78 3.06 12.20
N LEU A 117 -1.68 2.62 13.09
CA LEU A 117 -1.45 2.57 14.53
C LEU A 117 -0.89 1.22 15.01
N LEU A 118 -0.75 0.24 14.11
CA LEU A 118 -0.13 -1.04 14.45
C LEU A 118 1.32 -0.85 14.90
N LEU A 119 1.73 -1.62 15.90
CA LEU A 119 3.10 -1.59 16.40
C LEU A 119 4.08 -2.00 15.29
N GLY A 120 5.16 -1.24 15.11
CA GLY A 120 6.14 -1.49 14.04
C GLY A 120 5.70 -0.99 12.66
N VAL A 121 4.49 -0.44 12.52
CA VAL A 121 4.09 0.30 11.33
C VAL A 121 4.54 1.75 11.46
N HIS A 122 5.29 2.22 10.47
CA HIS A 122 5.76 3.61 10.44
C HIS A 122 5.94 4.10 9.01
N ARG A 123 6.01 5.42 8.84
CA ARG A 123 6.31 6.01 7.53
C ARG A 123 7.74 5.67 7.13
N LYS A 124 7.94 5.40 5.84
CA LYS A 124 9.27 5.32 5.23
C LYS A 124 9.93 6.70 5.42
N LEU A 125 11.16 6.74 5.93
CA LEU A 125 11.92 7.99 5.90
C LEU A 125 12.19 8.30 4.42
N SER A 126 11.61 9.40 3.93
CA SER A 126 11.99 9.95 2.65
C SER A 126 13.43 10.42 2.78
N THR A 127 14.37 9.75 2.13
CA THR A 127 15.74 10.24 1.97
C THR A 127 15.70 11.44 1.03
N THR A 128 15.17 12.56 1.50
CA THR A 128 15.15 13.84 0.81
C THR A 128 16.01 14.77 1.67
N GLY A 129 17.34 14.66 1.52
CA GLY A 129 18.26 15.45 2.33
C GLY A 129 19.72 14.99 2.42
N ALA A 130 20.15 13.96 1.69
CA ALA A 130 21.59 13.77 1.47
C ALA A 130 22.00 14.62 0.26
N PRO A 131 22.92 15.60 0.39
CA PRO A 131 23.52 16.22 -0.77
C PRO A 131 24.20 15.10 -1.56
N GLN A 132 23.82 14.92 -2.82
CA GLN A 132 24.64 14.12 -3.72
C GLN A 132 25.98 14.85 -3.83
N GLU A 133 27.04 14.26 -3.30
CA GLU A 133 28.39 14.70 -3.62
C GLU A 133 28.53 14.65 -5.16
N PRO A 134 28.92 15.75 -5.81
CA PRO A 134 29.15 15.72 -7.24
C PRO A 134 30.36 14.82 -7.49
N LEU A 135 30.18 13.76 -8.29
CA LEU A 135 31.31 13.09 -8.92
C LEU A 135 32.03 14.14 -9.77
N LEU A 136 33.19 14.58 -9.28
CA LEU A 136 34.11 15.41 -10.03
C LEU A 136 34.80 14.52 -11.08
N ASP A 137 34.49 14.75 -12.35
CA ASP A 137 35.50 14.66 -13.41
C ASP A 137 35.19 15.69 -14.50
N GLY A 138 36.17 16.56 -14.79
CA GLY A 138 36.08 17.66 -15.76
C GLY A 138 36.27 17.23 -17.22
N PRO A 139 36.36 18.15 -18.21
CA PRO A 139 36.76 19.55 -18.09
C PRO A 139 35.79 20.61 -18.68
N ARG A 140 35.66 21.69 -17.91
CA ARG A 140 35.46 23.12 -18.24
C ARG A 140 35.21 23.50 -19.72
N GLY A 141 33.98 23.94 -20.00
CA GLY A 141 33.64 24.87 -21.10
C GLY A 141 32.90 26.10 -20.53
N PRO A 142 32.99 27.30 -21.14
CA PRO A 142 32.55 28.54 -20.50
C PRO A 142 31.11 28.95 -20.85
N GLY A 143 30.37 29.43 -19.85
CA GLY A 143 29.11 30.19 -19.97
C GLY A 143 27.87 29.30 -19.94
N THR A 144 26.84 29.52 -19.13
CA THR A 144 26.43 30.66 -18.29
C THR A 144 25.62 30.07 -17.14
N ALA A 145 26.02 30.32 -15.89
CA ALA A 145 25.18 30.00 -14.74
C ALA A 145 24.11 31.09 -14.63
N GLU A 146 22.92 30.85 -15.16
CA GLU A 146 21.75 31.66 -14.78
C GLU A 146 21.37 31.30 -13.35
N ALA A 147 21.71 32.21 -12.44
CA ALA A 147 21.22 32.21 -11.07
C ALA A 147 19.70 32.36 -11.11
N TRP A 148 19.01 31.44 -10.44
CA TRP A 148 17.56 31.46 -10.30
C TRP A 148 17.15 32.79 -9.66
N LYS A 149 16.31 33.57 -10.34
CA LYS A 149 15.76 34.81 -9.79
C LYS A 149 14.58 34.51 -8.90
N ASP A 150 14.67 34.96 -7.64
CA ASP A 150 13.52 35.07 -6.76
C ASP A 150 12.54 36.12 -7.31
N PHE A 151 11.26 35.78 -7.29
CA PHE A 151 10.17 36.69 -7.64
C PHE A 151 9.76 37.49 -6.41
N GLU A 152 9.93 38.82 -6.47
CA GLU A 152 9.30 39.72 -5.50
C GLU A 152 7.82 39.96 -5.83
N LYS A 153 7.06 40.31 -4.78
CA LYS A 153 5.60 40.32 -4.70
C LYS A 153 4.95 41.59 -5.25
#